data_AF-A0A535EW86-F1
#
_entry.id   AF-A0A535EW86-F1
#
_cell.length_a   1.000
_cell.length_b   1.000
_cell.length_c   1.000
_cell.angle_alpha   90.00
_cell.angle_beta   90.00
_cell.angle_gamma   90.00
#
_symmetry.space_group_name_H-M   'P 1'
#
loop_
_entity.id
_entity.type
_entity.pdbx_description
1 polymer ?
#
loop_
_entity_poly.entity_id
_entity_poly.type
_entity_poly.pdbx_seq_one_letter_code
_entity_poly.pdbx_strand_id
1 'polypeptide(L)'
;MLHLLPSMFSRDWSWVDQTVVEAIGNGQFDINHLPKLHREEDARNRHIKMTAEGIFNPFDKTKPPEVLIGQTKMHLAFKDPTTFFCAWQIYTSIRTSYHPEHGPGLALFSERIYFHIQLNYPWYKILNYILAFFRAHQNSAPDVWNDVDGILVANNLTVGQQQQPALTNPSKSWTKGNAATQAITTSEKPIPQQTCRNWNRMDIGCTRPACQRRHICSICDKDGHRAFQCPNLK
;
A
#
# COMPACT_ATOMS: atom_id res chain seq x y z
N MET A 1 6.07 -29.77 -24.28
CA MET A 1 5.72 -31.12 -23.77
C MET A 1 5.99 -31.12 -22.28
N LEU A 2 5.02 -30.74 -21.45
CA LEU A 2 5.11 -30.73 -19.98
C LEU A 2 3.73 -31.13 -19.44
N HIS A 3 3.46 -32.43 -19.52
CA HIS A 3 2.33 -33.11 -18.85
C HIS A 3 2.88 -33.94 -17.68
N LEU A 4 3.61 -33.30 -16.78
CA LEU A 4 3.98 -33.86 -15.47
C LEU A 4 3.55 -32.81 -14.44
N LEU A 5 2.73 -33.03 -13.42
CA LEU A 5 1.88 -34.13 -12.95
C LEU A 5 0.94 -33.43 -11.93
N PRO A 6 -0.34 -33.16 -12.24
CA PRO A 6 -1.25 -32.52 -11.28
C PRO A 6 -1.38 -33.30 -9.96
N SER A 7 -1.11 -34.62 -9.99
CA SER A 7 -1.29 -35.53 -8.86
C SER A 7 -0.16 -35.55 -7.83
N MET A 8 1.07 -35.11 -8.16
CA MET A 8 2.16 -35.06 -7.18
C MET A 8 2.04 -33.84 -6.27
N PHE A 9 1.69 -32.68 -6.83
CA PHE A 9 1.59 -31.41 -6.11
C PHE A 9 0.42 -31.34 -5.12
N SER A 10 -0.63 -32.12 -5.35
CA SER A 10 -1.82 -32.14 -4.49
C SER A 10 -1.55 -32.67 -3.07
N ARG A 11 -0.47 -33.45 -2.86
CA ARG A 11 -0.14 -34.01 -1.55
C ARG A 11 0.51 -33.00 -0.60
N ASP A 12 1.31 -32.08 -1.12
CA ASP A 12 2.07 -31.12 -0.30
C ASP A 12 1.19 -29.97 0.23
N TRP A 13 0.07 -29.70 -0.45
CA TRP A 13 -0.91 -28.67 -0.12
C TRP A 13 -2.33 -29.20 -0.09
N SER A 14 -2.55 -30.35 0.55
CA SER A 14 -3.86 -31.04 0.58
C SER A 14 -5.02 -30.23 1.16
N TRP A 15 -4.74 -29.11 1.86
CA TRP A 15 -5.75 -28.18 2.39
C TRP A 15 -6.08 -27.02 1.41
N VAL A 16 -5.41 -26.95 0.27
CA VAL A 16 -5.64 -25.94 -0.78
C VAL A 16 -6.37 -26.61 -1.94
N ASP A 17 -7.48 -25.99 -2.38
CA ASP A 17 -8.24 -26.50 -3.51
C ASP A 17 -7.36 -26.63 -4.76
N GLN A 18 -7.49 -27.75 -5.48
CA GLN A 18 -6.70 -28.03 -6.67
C GLN A 18 -6.81 -26.92 -7.73
N THR A 19 -8.00 -26.34 -7.88
CA THR A 19 -8.24 -25.21 -8.80
C THR A 19 -7.45 -23.96 -8.43
N VAL A 20 -7.20 -23.74 -7.14
CA VAL A 20 -6.36 -22.64 -6.64
C VAL A 20 -4.89 -22.92 -6.92
N VAL A 21 -4.43 -24.16 -6.70
CA VAL A 21 -3.06 -24.59 -7.03
C VAL A 21 -2.78 -24.37 -8.52
N GLU A 22 -3.70 -24.80 -9.39
CA GLU A 22 -3.61 -24.61 -10.84
C GLU A 22 -3.66 -23.12 -11.23
N ALA A 23 -4.49 -22.31 -10.58
CA ALA A 23 -4.52 -20.86 -10.81
C ALA A 23 -3.18 -20.20 -10.43
N ILE A 24 -2.51 -20.63 -9.35
CA ILE A 24 -1.17 -20.13 -8.98
C ILE A 24 -0.13 -20.57 -10.01
N GLY A 25 -0.13 -21.85 -10.38
CA GLY A 25 0.75 -22.38 -11.41
C GLY A 25 0.62 -21.62 -12.73
N ASN A 26 -0.61 -21.39 -13.19
CA ASN A 26 -0.91 -20.69 -14.44
C ASN A 26 -0.86 -19.16 -14.34
N GLY A 27 -0.55 -18.61 -13.16
CA GLY A 27 -0.45 -17.17 -12.95
C GLY A 27 -1.78 -16.40 -13.09
N GLN A 28 -2.89 -17.10 -12.84
CA GLN A 28 -4.26 -16.55 -12.82
C GLN A 28 -4.79 -16.37 -11.40
N PHE A 29 -3.93 -16.53 -10.39
CA PHE A 29 -4.32 -16.40 -8.99
C PHE A 29 -4.66 -14.96 -8.61
N ASP A 30 -5.88 -14.71 -8.13
CA ASP A 30 -6.25 -13.44 -7.51
C ASP A 30 -5.62 -13.33 -6.12
N ILE A 31 -4.75 -12.34 -5.91
CA ILE A 31 -4.10 -12.09 -4.62
C ILE A 31 -5.09 -11.88 -3.47
N ASN A 32 -6.33 -11.45 -3.71
CA ASN A 32 -7.34 -11.37 -2.64
C ASN A 32 -7.72 -12.74 -2.06
N HIS A 33 -7.36 -13.84 -2.73
CA HIS A 33 -7.50 -15.20 -2.25
C HIS A 33 -6.29 -15.70 -1.45
N LEU A 34 -5.23 -14.89 -1.28
CA LEU A 34 -4.06 -15.27 -0.47
C LEU A 34 -4.42 -15.76 0.95
N PRO A 35 -5.39 -15.17 1.67
CA PRO A 35 -5.82 -15.69 2.98
C PRO A 35 -6.30 -17.14 2.96
N LYS A 36 -6.77 -17.63 1.80
CA LYS A 36 -7.23 -19.02 1.66
C LYS A 36 -6.10 -20.03 1.73
N LEU A 37 -4.85 -19.61 1.53
CA LEU A 37 -3.69 -20.48 1.49
C LEU A 37 -3.18 -20.89 2.88
N HIS A 38 -3.70 -20.27 3.95
CA HIS A 38 -3.36 -20.67 5.30
C HIS A 38 -3.65 -22.14 5.56
N ARG A 39 -2.66 -22.83 6.15
CA ARG A 39 -2.78 -24.21 6.61
C ARG A 39 -3.84 -24.34 7.71
N GLU A 40 -3.77 -23.45 8.70
CA GLU A 40 -4.71 -23.41 9.81
C GLU A 40 -6.10 -22.95 9.36
N GLU A 41 -7.11 -23.74 9.68
CA GLU A 41 -8.50 -23.49 9.28
C GLU A 41 -9.05 -22.19 9.87
N ASP A 42 -8.69 -21.84 11.11
CA ASP A 42 -9.10 -20.58 11.73
C ASP A 42 -8.48 -19.35 11.06
N ALA A 43 -7.23 -19.46 10.59
CA ALA A 43 -6.60 -18.41 9.79
C ALA A 43 -7.25 -18.31 8.40
N ARG A 44 -7.52 -19.47 7.79
CA ARG A 44 -8.22 -19.56 6.51
C ARG A 44 -9.64 -18.99 6.60
N ASN A 45 -10.42 -19.25 7.64
CA ASN A 45 -11.82 -18.83 7.73
C ASN A 45 -12.03 -17.41 8.25
N ARG A 46 -10.98 -16.73 8.73
CA ARG A 46 -11.05 -15.34 9.21
C ARG A 46 -11.54 -14.35 8.16
N HIS A 47 -11.20 -14.57 6.88
CA HIS A 47 -11.68 -13.71 5.79
C HIS A 47 -13.17 -13.89 5.49
N ILE A 48 -13.77 -15.05 5.80
CA ILE A 48 -15.20 -15.32 5.62
C ILE A 48 -16.01 -14.59 6.71
N LYS A 49 -15.53 -14.66 7.96
CA LYS A 49 -16.19 -14.04 9.13
C LYS A 49 -16.25 -12.51 9.10
N MET A 50 -15.39 -11.84 8.34
CA MET A 50 -15.28 -10.36 8.30
C MET A 50 -16.06 -9.70 7.15
N THR A 51 -16.77 -10.47 6.33
CA THR A 51 -17.53 -9.92 5.19
C THR A 51 -18.91 -9.44 5.63
N ALA A 52 -18.97 -8.33 6.37
CA ALA A 52 -20.21 -7.58 6.57
C ALA A 52 -19.96 -6.14 6.08
N GLU A 53 -20.38 -5.86 4.85
CA GLU A 53 -20.46 -4.49 4.35
C GLU A 53 -21.60 -3.76 5.10
N GLY A 54 -21.26 -2.71 5.84
CA GLY A 54 -22.24 -1.90 6.56
C GLY A 54 -21.61 -1.03 7.63
N ILE A 55 -22.17 0.16 7.83
CA ILE A 55 -21.77 1.10 8.88
C ILE A 55 -21.81 0.37 10.23
N PHE A 56 -20.64 0.12 10.82
CA PHE A 56 -20.57 -0.37 12.18
C PHE A 56 -20.91 0.77 13.12
N ASN A 57 -22.13 0.77 13.63
CA ASN A 57 -22.54 1.62 14.73
C ASN A 57 -22.36 0.80 16.02
N PRO A 58 -21.28 0.99 16.80
CA PRO A 58 -21.12 0.28 18.05
C PRO A 58 -22.32 0.55 18.97
N PHE A 59 -22.84 -0.49 19.62
CA PHE A 59 -23.89 -0.35 20.65
C PHE A 59 -23.45 0.55 21.81
N ASP A 60 -22.14 0.77 21.93
CA ASP A 60 -21.50 1.73 22.82
C ASP A 60 -21.44 3.12 22.15
N LYS A 61 -22.37 4.00 22.54
CA LYS A 61 -22.51 5.38 22.06
C LYS A 61 -21.29 6.28 22.37
N THR A 62 -20.27 5.77 23.05
CA THR A 62 -19.05 6.50 23.39
C THR A 62 -17.97 6.40 22.32
N LYS A 63 -18.10 5.49 21.35
CA LYS A 63 -17.13 5.32 20.26
C LYS A 63 -17.63 6.02 18.99
N PRO A 64 -16.80 6.86 18.33
CA PRO A 64 -17.20 7.49 17.09
C PRO A 64 -17.41 6.43 16.00
N PRO A 65 -18.38 6.63 15.09
CA PRO A 65 -18.58 5.75 13.96
C PRO A 65 -17.33 5.75 13.06
N GLU A 66 -16.78 4.58 12.81
CA GLU A 66 -15.58 4.40 12.03
C GLU A 66 -15.95 4.31 10.54
N VAL A 67 -15.48 5.26 9.73
CA VAL A 67 -15.69 5.23 8.28
C VAL A 67 -14.63 4.31 7.67
N LEU A 68 -14.99 3.04 7.42
CA LEU A 68 -14.16 2.12 6.64
C LEU A 68 -14.19 2.51 5.15
N ILE A 69 -13.27 3.37 4.72
CA ILE A 69 -13.01 3.56 3.28
C ILE A 69 -11.95 2.54 2.86
N GLY A 70 -12.38 1.49 2.16
CA GLY A 70 -11.53 0.71 1.26
C GLY A 70 -10.58 -0.32 1.90
N GLN A 71 -10.93 -0.94 3.03
CA GLN A 71 -10.20 -2.14 3.45
C GLN A 71 -10.51 -3.29 2.47
N THR A 72 -9.56 -3.60 1.59
CA THR A 72 -9.65 -4.82 0.77
C THR A 72 -9.66 -6.06 1.68
N LYS A 73 -10.14 -7.20 1.18
CA LYS A 73 -10.10 -8.49 1.90
C LYS A 73 -8.70 -8.81 2.48
N MET A 74 -7.65 -8.33 1.81
CA MET A 74 -6.26 -8.42 2.28
C MET A 74 -5.99 -7.67 3.59
N HIS A 75 -6.50 -6.45 3.76
CA HIS A 75 -6.28 -5.65 4.97
C HIS A 75 -6.99 -6.24 6.19
N LEU A 76 -8.16 -6.82 5.97
CA LEU A 76 -8.93 -7.50 7.01
C LEU A 76 -8.26 -8.82 7.43
N ALA A 77 -7.76 -9.58 6.45
CA ALA A 77 -7.14 -10.88 6.68
C ALA A 77 -5.73 -10.79 7.28
N PHE A 78 -4.94 -9.80 6.88
CA PHE A 78 -3.53 -9.66 7.26
C PHE A 78 -3.32 -8.41 8.09
N LYS A 79 -3.62 -8.50 9.39
CA LYS A 79 -3.43 -7.38 10.33
C LYS A 79 -1.97 -7.14 10.69
N ASP A 80 -1.14 -8.15 10.48
CA ASP A 80 0.27 -8.16 10.82
C ASP A 80 1.10 -8.85 9.72
N PRO A 81 2.41 -8.56 9.64
CA PRO A 81 3.27 -9.18 8.64
C PRO A 81 3.37 -10.71 8.74
N THR A 82 3.35 -11.26 9.95
CA THR A 82 3.56 -12.69 10.17
C THR A 82 2.45 -13.50 9.51
N THR A 83 1.20 -13.08 9.70
CA THR A 83 0.06 -13.75 9.05
C THR A 83 0.14 -13.68 7.53
N PHE A 84 0.56 -12.53 6.96
CA PHE A 84 0.80 -12.44 5.52
C PHE A 84 1.88 -13.42 5.05
N PHE A 85 3.05 -13.44 5.72
CA PHE A 85 4.15 -14.30 5.30
C PHE A 85 3.81 -15.79 5.39
N CYS A 86 3.02 -16.22 6.37
CA CYS A 86 2.56 -17.60 6.43
C CYS A 86 1.77 -18.03 5.17
N ALA A 87 0.88 -17.18 4.66
CA ALA A 87 0.12 -17.47 3.45
C ALA A 87 0.97 -17.27 2.17
N TRP A 88 1.81 -16.23 2.16
CA TRP A 88 2.72 -15.93 1.07
C TRP A 88 3.72 -17.06 0.80
N GLN A 89 4.27 -17.71 1.84
CA GLN A 89 5.20 -18.83 1.65
C GLN A 89 4.54 -20.06 0.99
N ILE A 90 3.23 -20.24 1.17
CA ILE A 90 2.49 -21.28 0.45
C ILE A 90 2.34 -20.89 -1.02
N TYR A 91 2.00 -19.64 -1.31
CA TYR A 91 1.97 -19.13 -2.69
C TYR A 91 3.31 -19.31 -3.40
N THR A 92 4.42 -18.88 -2.77
CA THR A 92 5.76 -19.00 -3.37
C THR A 92 6.13 -20.45 -3.61
N SER A 93 5.90 -21.34 -2.64
CA SER A 93 6.18 -22.79 -2.78
C SER A 93 5.40 -23.44 -3.93
N ILE A 94 4.13 -23.08 -4.10
CA ILE A 94 3.32 -23.54 -5.23
C ILE A 94 3.88 -22.96 -6.52
N ARG A 95 4.07 -21.65 -6.61
CA ARG A 95 4.50 -20.97 -7.84
C ARG A 95 5.85 -21.51 -8.33
N THR A 96 6.82 -21.72 -7.43
CA THR A 96 8.16 -22.21 -7.79
C THR A 96 8.19 -23.67 -8.16
N SER A 97 7.19 -24.45 -7.76
CA SER A 97 7.06 -25.86 -8.16
C SER A 97 6.61 -26.01 -9.63
N TYR A 98 5.85 -25.05 -10.16
CA TYR A 98 5.47 -24.98 -11.58
C TYR A 98 6.47 -24.17 -12.41
N HIS A 99 7.03 -23.12 -11.82
CA HIS A 99 7.91 -22.16 -12.46
C HIS A 99 9.14 -21.89 -11.59
N PRO A 100 10.12 -22.81 -11.54
CA PRO A 100 11.31 -22.70 -10.69
C PRO A 100 12.11 -21.41 -10.93
N GLU A 101 12.08 -20.89 -12.15
CA GLU A 101 12.74 -19.66 -12.56
C GLU A 101 12.26 -18.42 -11.79
N HIS A 102 11.04 -18.43 -11.26
CA HIS A 102 10.50 -17.33 -10.45
C HIS A 102 11.00 -17.34 -8.99
N GLY A 103 11.65 -18.42 -8.53
CA GLY A 103 12.05 -18.59 -7.13
C GLY A 103 12.93 -17.46 -6.58
N PRO A 104 14.06 -17.12 -7.23
CA PRO A 104 14.92 -16.03 -6.77
C PRO A 104 14.18 -14.69 -6.67
N GLY A 105 13.39 -14.32 -7.67
CA GLY A 105 12.63 -13.07 -7.68
C GLY A 105 11.56 -13.00 -6.57
N LEU A 106 10.85 -14.10 -6.31
CA LEU A 106 9.88 -14.18 -5.21
C LEU A 106 10.57 -14.07 -3.83
N ALA A 107 11.79 -14.63 -3.69
CA ALA A 107 12.58 -14.49 -2.48
C ALA A 107 13.03 -13.03 -2.26
N LEU A 108 13.56 -12.38 -3.30
CA LEU A 108 13.96 -10.96 -3.25
C LEU A 108 12.77 -10.03 -2.97
N PHE A 109 11.60 -10.33 -3.53
CA PHE A 109 10.38 -9.59 -3.20
C PHE A 109 9.99 -9.75 -1.72
N SER A 110 10.15 -10.95 -1.17
CA SER A 110 9.93 -11.20 0.27
C SER A 110 10.89 -10.40 1.13
N GLU A 111 12.19 -10.41 0.79
CA GLU A 111 13.22 -9.62 1.45
C GLU A 111 12.89 -8.11 1.42
N ARG A 112 12.43 -7.61 0.27
CA ARG A 112 12.02 -6.21 0.11
C ARG A 112 10.85 -5.82 1.02
N ILE A 113 9.86 -6.71 1.19
CA ILE A 113 8.77 -6.51 2.15
C ILE A 113 9.33 -6.41 3.57
N TYR A 114 10.24 -7.32 3.95
CA TYR A 114 10.92 -7.27 5.25
C TYR A 114 11.68 -5.96 5.45
N PHE A 115 12.40 -5.50 4.43
CA PHE A 115 13.10 -4.23 4.46
C PHE A 115 12.16 -3.04 4.73
N HIS A 116 10.99 -3.00 4.07
CA HIS A 116 9.99 -1.96 4.34
C HIS A 116 9.41 -2.01 5.75
N ILE A 117 9.27 -3.22 6.34
CA ILE A 117 8.88 -3.38 7.74
C ILE A 117 9.97 -2.81 8.66
N GLN A 118 11.25 -3.09 8.40
CA GLN A 118 12.38 -2.58 9.18
C GLN A 118 12.48 -1.05 9.12
N LEU A 119 12.12 -0.45 7.98
CA LEU A 119 12.02 1.01 7.83
C LEU A 119 10.80 1.63 8.54
N ASN A 120 10.03 0.84 9.30
CA ASN A 120 8.84 1.27 10.03
C ASN A 120 7.76 1.89 9.14
N TYR A 121 7.63 1.44 7.88
CA TYR A 121 6.48 1.83 7.07
C TYR A 121 5.20 1.23 7.67
N PRO A 122 4.08 1.99 7.69
CA PRO A 122 2.80 1.45 8.16
C PRO A 122 2.41 0.21 7.36
N TRP A 123 2.03 -0.87 8.06
CA TRP A 123 1.75 -2.16 7.43
C TRP A 123 0.70 -2.08 6.31
N TYR A 124 -0.35 -1.28 6.46
CA TYR A 124 -1.36 -1.09 5.41
C TYR A 124 -0.78 -0.51 4.10
N LYS A 125 0.26 0.35 4.19
CA LYS A 125 0.96 0.88 3.00
C LYS A 125 1.79 -0.20 2.33
N ILE A 126 2.44 -1.05 3.13
CA ILE A 126 3.18 -2.20 2.64
C ILE A 126 2.23 -3.18 1.93
N LEU A 127 1.05 -3.45 2.50
CA LEU A 127 0.02 -4.26 1.84
C LEU A 127 -0.47 -3.67 0.51
N ASN A 128 -0.68 -2.36 0.44
CA ASN A 128 -1.03 -1.69 -0.82
C ASN A 128 0.08 -1.82 -1.88
N TYR A 129 1.35 -1.66 -1.47
CA TYR A 129 2.49 -1.92 -2.33
C TYR A 129 2.50 -3.36 -2.84
N ILE A 130 2.32 -4.34 -1.95
CA ILE A 130 2.27 -5.76 -2.31
C ILE A 130 1.16 -6.03 -3.32
N LEU A 131 -0.04 -5.53 -3.07
CA LEU A 131 -1.20 -5.67 -3.96
C LEU A 131 -0.92 -5.08 -5.35
N ALA A 132 -0.35 -3.88 -5.40
CA ALA A 132 -0.06 -3.21 -6.66
C ALA A 132 1.04 -3.92 -7.44
N PHE A 133 2.13 -4.30 -6.76
CA PHE A 133 3.25 -5.01 -7.37
C PHE A 133 2.80 -6.36 -7.93
N PHE A 134 2.08 -7.15 -7.14
CA PHE A 134 1.62 -8.46 -7.56
C PHE A 134 0.70 -8.37 -8.78
N ARG A 135 -0.29 -7.46 -8.78
CA ARG A 135 -1.20 -7.29 -9.92
C ARG A 135 -0.50 -6.84 -11.19
N ALA A 136 0.57 -6.05 -11.07
CA ALA A 136 1.36 -5.61 -12.20
C ALA A 136 2.27 -6.72 -12.75
N HIS A 137 2.84 -7.55 -11.87
CA HIS A 137 4.01 -8.38 -12.21
C HIS A 137 3.83 -9.89 -12.06
N GLN A 138 2.65 -10.37 -11.66
CA GLN A 138 2.37 -11.81 -11.45
C GLN A 138 2.84 -12.71 -12.61
N ASN A 139 2.61 -12.25 -13.84
CA ASN A 139 2.94 -12.97 -15.09
C ASN A 139 4.09 -12.35 -15.87
N SER A 140 4.79 -11.38 -15.29
CA SER A 140 5.98 -10.80 -15.90
C SER A 140 7.11 -11.82 -15.95
N ALA A 141 8.10 -11.57 -16.80
CA ALA A 141 9.32 -12.36 -16.82
C ALA A 141 9.99 -12.39 -15.42
N PRO A 142 10.70 -13.48 -15.06
CA PRO A 142 11.30 -13.64 -13.74
C PRO A 142 12.16 -12.45 -13.29
N ASP A 143 12.90 -11.85 -14.22
CA ASP A 143 13.81 -10.74 -13.92
C ASP A 143 13.10 -9.49 -13.39
N VAL A 144 11.83 -9.27 -13.77
CA VAL A 144 11.04 -8.12 -13.31
C VAL A 144 10.81 -8.16 -11.81
N TRP A 145 10.83 -9.36 -11.21
CA TRP A 145 10.70 -9.51 -9.75
C TRP A 145 11.97 -9.10 -8.99
N ASN A 146 13.12 -9.09 -9.65
CA ASN A 146 14.39 -8.65 -9.07
C ASN A 146 14.43 -7.12 -8.94
N ASP A 147 13.77 -6.42 -9.87
CA ASP A 147 13.80 -4.97 -9.96
C ASP A 147 12.90 -4.28 -8.92
N VAL A 148 13.37 -3.14 -8.43
CA VAL A 148 12.59 -2.25 -7.57
C VAL A 148 11.77 -1.33 -8.47
N ASP A 149 10.46 -1.55 -8.49
CA ASP A 149 9.54 -0.62 -9.15
C ASP A 149 9.42 0.67 -8.32
N GLY A 150 10.26 1.65 -8.67
CA GLY A 150 10.35 2.94 -7.98
C GLY A 150 9.04 3.74 -8.03
N ILE A 151 8.21 3.54 -9.05
CA ILE A 151 6.90 4.20 -9.17
C ILE A 151 5.93 3.60 -8.16
N LEU A 152 5.87 2.28 -8.06
CA LEU A 152 5.02 1.60 -7.07
C LEU A 152 5.47 1.88 -5.64
N VAL A 153 6.77 1.92 -5.39
CA VAL A 153 7.33 2.33 -4.07
C VAL A 153 6.94 3.77 -3.75
N ALA A 154 7.14 4.69 -4.69
CA ALA A 154 6.80 6.09 -4.48
C ALA A 154 5.32 6.24 -4.14
N ASN A 155 4.43 5.69 -4.98
CA ASN A 155 2.99 5.84 -4.87
C ASN A 155 2.40 5.23 -3.58
N ASN A 156 2.94 4.10 -3.11
CA ASN A 156 2.35 3.37 -1.98
C ASN A 156 3.04 3.68 -0.64
N LEU A 157 4.35 3.93 -0.64
CA LEU A 157 5.13 4.04 0.60
C LEU A 157 5.51 5.49 0.94
N THR A 158 5.85 6.31 -0.06
CA THR A 158 6.44 7.64 0.19
C THR A 158 5.42 8.79 0.34
N VAL A 159 4.20 8.67 -0.21
CA VAL A 159 3.19 9.75 -0.23
C VAL A 159 2.50 10.00 1.12
N GLY A 160 3.14 9.77 2.28
CA GLY A 160 2.51 10.20 3.55
C GLY A 160 3.25 9.89 4.83
N GLN A 161 4.45 10.46 5.01
CA GLN A 161 5.02 10.67 6.34
C GLN A 161 4.46 11.96 6.98
N GLN A 162 3.14 12.11 7.08
CA GLN A 162 2.53 13.01 8.06
C GLN A 162 1.71 12.15 9.03
N GLN A 163 2.35 11.83 10.14
CA GLN A 163 1.74 11.17 11.29
C GLN A 163 0.55 11.99 11.80
N GLN A 164 -0.53 11.31 12.17
CA GLN A 164 -1.59 11.87 13.01
C GLN A 164 -1.00 12.20 14.39
N PRO A 165 -1.14 13.44 14.90
CA PRO A 165 -0.95 13.70 16.31
C PRO A 165 -2.20 13.22 17.06
N ALA A 166 -1.99 12.46 18.15
CA ALA A 166 -3.00 12.24 19.17
C ALA A 166 -3.49 13.61 19.70
N LEU A 167 -4.79 13.87 19.66
CA LEU A 167 -5.37 15.09 20.22
C LEU A 167 -6.35 14.74 21.34
N THR A 168 -5.95 15.16 22.54
CA THR A 168 -6.80 15.47 23.68
C THR A 168 -7.83 16.53 23.31
N ASN A 169 -9.09 16.29 23.66
CA ASN A 169 -10.21 17.24 23.51
C ASN A 169 -10.20 18.25 24.67
N PRO A 170 -10.70 19.48 24.47
CA PRO A 170 -12.13 19.70 24.75
C PRO A 170 -12.89 20.62 23.76
N SER A 171 -14.06 20.11 23.36
CA SER A 171 -15.38 20.75 23.19
C SER A 171 -15.50 22.22 22.75
N LYS A 172 -16.18 22.45 21.60
CA LYS A 172 -17.44 23.23 21.51
C LYS A 172 -18.07 23.18 20.10
N SER A 173 -19.39 23.37 20.11
CA SER A 173 -20.42 23.11 19.09
C SER A 173 -20.52 24.18 17.97
N TRP A 174 -21.08 23.82 16.80
CA TRP A 174 -22.26 24.44 16.10
C TRP A 174 -22.27 24.23 14.55
N THR A 175 -23.40 23.67 14.07
CA THR A 175 -24.19 23.84 12.81
C THR A 175 -23.62 24.03 11.39
N LYS A 176 -24.16 23.17 10.48
CA LYS A 176 -24.65 23.32 9.08
C LYS A 176 -23.87 24.16 8.05
N GLY A 177 -23.45 23.51 6.96
CA GLY A 177 -23.24 24.14 5.65
C GLY A 177 -22.49 23.28 4.61
N ASN A 178 -23.21 22.84 3.58
CA ASN A 178 -22.81 22.36 2.23
C ASN A 178 -21.34 22.03 1.93
N ALA A 179 -21.06 20.77 1.57
CA ALA A 179 -19.77 20.33 1.03
C ALA A 179 -19.85 20.10 -0.49
N ALA A 180 -19.35 21.07 -1.24
CA ALA A 180 -18.55 20.81 -2.42
C ALA A 180 -17.07 20.99 -2.04
N THR A 181 -16.20 20.29 -2.76
CA THR A 181 -14.76 20.53 -2.89
C THR A 181 -13.82 19.83 -1.91
N GLN A 182 -12.84 19.19 -2.54
CA GLN A 182 -11.61 18.65 -2.01
C GLN A 182 -10.74 19.71 -1.31
N ALA A 183 -10.01 19.20 -0.31
CA ALA A 183 -8.69 19.60 0.15
C ALA A 183 -8.56 20.82 1.08
N ILE A 184 -7.81 20.66 2.19
CA ILE A 184 -6.44 21.20 2.35
C ILE A 184 -5.98 21.10 3.82
N THR A 185 -4.71 20.72 3.96
CA THR A 185 -3.84 20.93 5.12
C THR A 185 -3.74 22.40 5.51
N THR A 186 -4.20 22.75 6.70
CA THR A 186 -3.97 24.06 7.34
C THR A 186 -2.49 24.24 7.67
N SER A 187 -1.83 25.10 6.89
CA SER A 187 -0.72 25.92 7.40
C SER A 187 -1.36 27.14 8.06
N GLU A 188 -1.07 27.42 9.33
CA GLU A 188 -1.57 28.61 10.05
C GLU A 188 -1.13 29.95 9.43
N LYS A 189 -0.22 29.94 8.44
CA LYS A 189 0.25 31.16 7.78
C LYS A 189 -0.72 31.62 6.69
N PRO A 190 -1.07 32.92 6.63
CA PRO A 190 -1.79 33.52 5.50
C PRO A 190 -1.16 33.14 4.16
N ILE A 191 -1.98 32.93 3.13
CA ILE A 191 -1.55 32.52 1.78
C ILE A 191 -0.37 33.38 1.24
N PRO A 192 -0.35 34.72 1.41
CA PRO A 192 0.78 35.56 1.00
C PRO A 192 2.12 35.26 1.67
N GLN A 193 2.12 34.55 2.80
CA GLN A 193 3.33 34.17 3.53
C GLN A 193 3.79 32.73 3.21
N GLN A 194 2.98 31.96 2.49
CA GLN A 194 3.31 30.59 2.11
C GLN A 194 4.22 30.57 0.87
N THR A 195 5.22 29.70 0.86
CA THR A 195 6.08 29.47 -0.31
C THR A 195 5.33 28.68 -1.39
N CYS A 196 5.44 29.12 -2.65
CA CYS A 196 4.85 28.43 -3.78
C CYS A 196 5.64 27.16 -4.10
N ARG A 197 5.02 26.00 -3.86
CA ARG A 197 5.64 24.70 -4.15
C ARG A 197 5.85 24.48 -5.65
N ASN A 198 4.90 24.87 -6.50
CA ASN A 198 5.01 24.71 -7.95
C ASN A 198 6.17 25.53 -8.52
N TRP A 199 6.40 26.74 -8.01
CA TRP A 199 7.54 27.56 -8.42
C TRP A 199 8.90 26.89 -8.13
N ASN A 200 9.00 26.12 -7.04
CA ASN A 200 10.21 25.40 -6.65
C ASN A 200 10.41 24.05 -7.37
N ARG A 201 9.48 23.64 -8.25
CA ARG A 201 9.63 22.42 -9.04
C ARG A 201 10.45 22.68 -10.32
N MET A 202 11.32 21.74 -10.68
CA MET A 202 12.21 21.84 -11.84
C MET A 202 11.46 21.70 -13.18
N ASP A 203 10.44 20.85 -13.20
CA ASP A 203 9.70 20.41 -14.38
C ASP A 203 8.51 21.30 -14.75
N ILE A 204 7.82 21.89 -13.76
CA ILE A 204 6.55 22.61 -14.00
C ILE A 204 6.69 24.13 -13.84
N GLY A 205 7.39 24.60 -12.80
CA GLY A 205 7.35 26.00 -12.39
C GLY A 205 5.95 26.48 -11.96
N CYS A 206 5.78 27.77 -11.70
CA CYS A 206 4.47 28.35 -11.37
C CYS A 206 3.83 28.99 -12.61
N THR A 207 2.71 28.43 -13.06
CA THR A 207 1.98 28.90 -14.26
C THR A 207 0.82 29.84 -13.93
N ARG A 208 0.60 30.18 -12.66
CA ARG A 208 -0.49 31.07 -12.24
C ARG A 208 -0.06 32.55 -12.41
N PRO A 209 -0.73 33.35 -13.25
CA PRO A 209 -0.35 34.74 -13.52
C PRO A 209 -0.35 35.64 -12.28
N ALA A 210 -1.24 35.37 -11.32
CA ALA A 210 -1.34 36.09 -10.05
C ALA A 210 -1.23 35.10 -8.87
N CYS A 211 -0.09 34.40 -8.78
CA CYS A 211 0.17 33.49 -7.67
C CYS A 211 0.25 34.29 -6.35
N GLN A 212 -0.71 34.06 -5.46
CA GLN A 212 -0.75 34.71 -4.13
C GLN A 212 0.29 34.14 -3.15
N ARG A 213 1.16 33.21 -3.57
CA ARG A 213 2.19 32.59 -2.73
C ARG A 213 3.58 33.12 -3.09
N ARG A 214 4.50 33.15 -2.13
CA ARG A 214 5.87 33.66 -2.31
C ARG A 214 6.67 32.78 -3.26
N HIS A 215 7.32 33.39 -4.25
CA HIS A 215 8.23 32.73 -5.18
C HIS A 215 9.67 32.82 -4.67
N ILE A 216 9.93 32.12 -3.55
CA ILE A 216 11.23 32.03 -2.88
C ILE A 216 11.70 30.59 -2.79
N CYS A 217 13.00 30.38 -2.62
CA CYS A 217 13.59 29.06 -2.49
C CYS A 217 12.99 28.30 -1.29
N SER A 218 12.39 27.13 -1.51
CA SER A 218 11.81 26.34 -0.41
C SER A 218 12.85 25.62 0.46
N ILE A 219 14.15 25.79 0.18
CA ILE A 219 15.25 25.19 0.94
C ILE A 219 15.90 26.20 1.88
N CYS A 220 16.08 27.44 1.44
CA CYS A 220 16.76 28.47 2.23
C CYS A 220 15.94 29.74 2.48
N ASP A 221 14.68 29.78 2.01
CA ASP A 221 13.74 30.90 2.11
C ASP A 221 14.25 32.23 1.55
N LYS A 222 15.28 32.19 0.68
CA LYS A 222 15.81 33.37 -0.04
C LYS A 222 15.17 33.54 -1.42
N ASP A 223 15.03 34.79 -1.82
CA ASP A 223 14.68 35.17 -3.18
C ASP A 223 15.84 34.88 -4.17
N GLY A 224 15.52 34.87 -5.47
CA GLY A 224 16.52 34.84 -6.55
C GLY A 224 16.89 33.46 -7.10
N HIS A 225 16.48 32.36 -6.46
CA HIS A 225 16.69 31.01 -6.99
C HIS A 225 15.60 30.03 -6.54
N ARG A 226 15.39 28.97 -7.34
CA ARG A 226 14.46 27.89 -7.01
C ARG A 226 15.17 26.81 -6.18
N ALA A 227 14.41 25.96 -5.49
CA ALA A 227 14.96 24.90 -4.65
C ALA A 227 16.02 24.03 -5.33
N PHE A 228 15.79 23.61 -6.58
CA PHE A 228 16.73 22.78 -7.34
C PHE A 228 18.00 23.52 -7.81
N GLN A 229 18.04 24.85 -7.63
CA GLN A 229 19.21 25.71 -7.90
C GLN A 229 19.81 26.24 -6.58
N CYS A 230 19.38 25.72 -5.43
CA CYS A 230 19.80 26.23 -4.14
C CYS A 230 21.29 25.93 -3.90
N PRO A 231 22.13 26.93 -3.59
CA PRO A 231 23.53 26.69 -3.21
C PRO A 231 23.68 25.82 -1.95
N ASN A 232 22.61 25.70 -1.15
CA ASN A 232 22.56 24.84 0.03
C ASN A 232 21.98 23.44 -0.27
N LEU A 233 21.70 23.11 -1.53
CA LEU A 233 21.31 21.77 -1.97
C LEU A 233 22.57 20.90 -1.97
N LYS A 234 22.84 20.23 -0.84
CA LYS A 234 23.85 19.17 -0.73
C LYS A 234 23.22 17.81 -0.97
#